data_AF-A0A432DZS8-F1
#
_entry.id   AF-A0A432DZS8-F1
#
_cell.length_a   1.000
_cell.length_b   1.000
_cell.length_c   1.000
_cell.angle_alpha   90.00
_cell.angle_beta   90.00
_cell.angle_gamma   90.00
#
_symmetry.space_group_name_H-M   'P 1'
#
loop_
_entity.id
_entity.type
_entity.pdbx_description
1 polymer ?
#
loop_
_entity_poly.entity_id
_entity_poly.type
_entity_poly.pdbx_seq_one_letter_code
_entity_poly.pdbx_strand_id
1 'polypeptide(L)'
;MKKRNTLFFLCAASVLDAQVISGTIISKNENQPVPYVKIGVAKKTTGTISDGKGNFSIDLTSLDPGQKVKIEVPGYDLYEETVENFKKHDQQKIFLTERTKNIKEIAIRPKKLVDKTGRKHENKKCYVFR
;
A
#
# COMPACT_ATOMS: atom_id res chain seq x y z
N MET A 1 2.55 32.78 66.95
CA MET A 1 2.39 31.35 66.57
C MET A 1 1.84 31.28 65.15
N LYS A 2 2.34 30.32 64.37
CA LYS A 2 2.45 30.29 62.91
C LYS A 2 1.08 30.14 62.21
N LYS A 3 0.74 31.06 61.30
CA LYS A 3 -0.30 30.85 60.27
C LYS A 3 0.42 30.59 58.95
N ARG A 4 0.50 29.32 58.52
CA ARG A 4 1.07 28.96 57.22
C ARG A 4 -0.05 28.49 56.30
N ASN A 5 -0.58 29.45 55.55
CA ASN A 5 -1.48 29.24 54.43
C ASN A 5 -0.73 28.40 53.38
N THR A 6 -1.07 27.12 53.25
CA THR A 6 -0.41 26.24 52.26
C THR A 6 -1.39 26.03 51.12
N LEU A 7 -1.23 26.86 50.09
CA LEU A 7 -1.88 26.75 48.79
C LEU A 7 -1.47 25.42 48.15
N PHE A 8 -2.37 24.44 48.15
CA PHE A 8 -2.15 23.15 47.48
C PHE A 8 -2.56 23.31 46.01
N PHE A 9 -1.61 23.75 45.17
CA PHE A 9 -1.80 23.83 43.73
C PHE A 9 -1.69 22.41 43.15
N LEU A 10 -2.82 21.70 43.08
CA LEU A 10 -2.92 20.38 42.48
C LEU A 10 -2.82 20.53 40.95
N CYS A 11 -1.60 20.48 40.41
CA CYS A 11 -1.38 20.32 38.97
C CYS A 11 -1.90 18.93 38.55
N ALA A 12 -3.15 18.86 38.12
CA ALA A 12 -3.65 17.74 37.34
C ALA A 12 -3.03 17.83 35.93
N ALA A 13 -1.87 17.21 35.74
CA ALA A 13 -1.34 16.98 34.40
C ALA A 13 -2.22 15.93 33.73
N SER A 14 -3.19 16.35 32.93
CA SER A 14 -3.88 15.46 31.99
C SER A 14 -2.86 15.05 30.92
N VAL A 15 -2.35 13.83 31.02
CA VAL A 15 -1.55 13.22 29.96
C VAL A 15 -2.49 12.98 28.78
N LEU A 16 -2.38 13.77 27.72
CA LEU A 16 -2.96 13.43 26.43
C LEU A 16 -2.06 12.32 25.84
N ASP A 17 -2.56 11.09 25.85
CA ASP A 17 -1.89 9.96 25.20
C ASP A 17 -2.17 10.04 23.69
N ALA A 18 -1.21 10.57 22.94
CA ALA A 18 -1.25 10.50 21.48
C ALA A 18 -0.63 9.16 21.05
N GLN A 19 -1.46 8.27 20.53
CA GLN A 19 -1.06 6.96 19.98
C GLN A 19 -0.54 7.12 18.56
N VAL A 20 0.66 7.69 18.46
CA VAL A 20 1.43 7.77 17.23
C VAL A 20 2.08 6.41 16.97
N ILE A 21 1.65 5.75 15.90
CA ILE A 21 2.22 4.47 15.47
C ILE A 21 3.21 4.74 14.35
N SER A 22 4.44 4.30 14.58
CA SER A 22 5.50 4.34 13.58
C SER A 22 5.75 2.94 13.03
N GLY A 23 6.50 2.84 11.95
CA GLY A 23 6.95 1.56 11.43
C GLY A 23 7.63 1.62 10.09
N THR A 24 8.02 0.46 9.58
CA THR A 24 8.71 0.29 8.31
C THR A 24 7.94 -0.68 7.42
N ILE A 25 7.78 -0.32 6.15
CA ILE A 25 7.10 -1.14 5.15
C ILE A 25 8.16 -1.91 4.36
N ILE A 26 7.97 -3.22 4.24
CA ILE A 26 8.94 -4.16 3.68
C ILE A 26 8.25 -5.03 2.61
N SER A 27 8.91 -5.28 1.49
CA SER A 27 8.46 -6.27 0.50
C SER A 27 8.58 -7.68 1.08
N LYS A 28 7.52 -8.47 1.00
CA LYS A 28 7.51 -9.86 1.46
C LYS A 28 8.44 -10.76 0.64
N ASN A 29 8.63 -10.45 -0.66
CA ASN A 29 9.41 -11.27 -1.57
C ASN A 29 10.92 -10.99 -1.44
N GLU A 30 11.28 -9.71 -1.45
CA GLU A 30 12.68 -9.27 -1.49
C GLU A 30 13.23 -8.91 -0.10
N ASN A 31 12.35 -8.78 0.90
CA ASN A 31 12.68 -8.32 2.25
C ASN A 31 13.36 -6.92 2.27
N GLN A 32 13.06 -6.11 1.26
CA GLN A 32 13.58 -4.75 1.08
C GLN A 32 12.55 -3.69 1.50
N PRO A 33 12.98 -2.53 2.02
CA PRO A 33 12.06 -1.45 2.37
C PRO A 33 11.37 -0.87 1.13
N VAL A 34 10.07 -0.59 1.25
CA VAL A 34 9.26 -0.01 0.17
C VAL A 34 9.07 1.49 0.44
N PRO A 35 9.66 2.38 -0.38
CA PRO A 35 9.58 3.82 -0.17
C PRO A 35 8.28 4.43 -0.70
N TYR A 36 7.92 5.61 -0.18
CA TYR A 36 6.81 6.45 -0.68
C TYR A 36 5.45 5.76 -0.76
N VAL A 37 5.17 4.87 0.19
CA VAL A 37 3.91 4.14 0.29
C VAL A 37 2.85 5.03 0.90
N LYS A 38 1.63 4.97 0.37
CA LYS A 38 0.48 5.71 0.90
C LYS A 38 -0.20 4.89 2.00
N ILE A 39 -0.32 5.48 3.18
CA ILE A 39 -1.01 4.89 4.33
C ILE A 39 -2.20 5.78 4.68
N GLY A 40 -3.39 5.23 4.79
CA GLY A 40 -4.59 5.99 5.13
C GLY A 40 -5.62 5.17 5.87
N VAL A 41 -6.62 5.84 6.45
CA VAL A 41 -7.73 5.16 7.13
C VAL A 41 -9.02 5.35 6.34
N ALA A 42 -9.77 4.27 6.18
CA ALA A 42 -11.01 4.27 5.42
C ALA A 42 -12.00 5.31 5.99
N LYS A 43 -12.54 6.16 5.11
CA LYS A 43 -13.52 7.22 5.43
C LYS A 43 -12.99 8.31 6.38
N LYS A 44 -11.66 8.48 6.48
CA LYS A 44 -11.02 9.54 7.25
C LYS A 44 -9.99 10.28 6.40
N THR A 45 -9.72 11.52 6.76
CA THR A 45 -8.66 12.34 6.15
C THR A 45 -7.29 12.03 6.75
N THR A 46 -7.24 11.27 7.84
CA THR A 46 -5.99 10.83 8.48
C THR A 46 -5.25 9.83 7.58
N GLY A 47 -4.04 10.22 7.20
CA GLY A 47 -3.14 9.42 6.39
C GLY A 47 -1.74 10.02 6.39
N THR A 48 -0.77 9.23 5.96
CA THR A 48 0.64 9.60 5.88
C THR A 48 1.28 8.93 4.66
N ILE A 49 2.49 9.34 4.33
CA ILE A 49 3.30 8.74 3.27
C ILE A 49 4.63 8.31 3.89
N SER A 50 5.13 7.12 3.53
CA SER A 50 6.43 6.67 4.02
C SER A 50 7.60 7.42 3.39
N ASP A 51 8.73 7.47 4.10
CA ASP A 51 9.97 8.08 3.63
C ASP A 51 10.70 7.20 2.58
N GLY A 52 11.85 7.67 2.11
CA GLY A 52 12.70 6.92 1.16
C GLY A 52 13.32 5.63 1.71
N LYS A 53 13.19 5.38 3.01
CA LYS A 53 13.61 4.13 3.69
C LYS A 53 12.40 3.27 4.07
N GLY A 54 11.20 3.63 3.62
CA GLY A 54 9.97 2.92 3.91
C GLY A 54 9.43 3.13 5.33
N ASN A 55 9.95 4.07 6.10
CA ASN A 55 9.45 4.39 7.44
C ASN A 55 8.24 5.32 7.37
N PHE A 56 7.25 5.10 8.22
CA PHE A 56 6.07 5.95 8.34
C PHE A 56 5.77 6.24 9.81
N SER A 57 4.97 7.28 10.03
CA SER A 57 4.40 7.61 11.33
C SER A 57 2.99 8.17 11.13
N ILE A 58 2.01 7.61 11.83
CA ILE A 58 0.60 7.97 11.71
C ILE A 58 -0.05 8.06 13.10
N ASP A 59 -0.80 9.14 13.32
CA ASP A 59 -1.60 9.31 14.53
C ASP A 59 -2.95 8.58 14.37
N LEU A 60 -3.19 7.56 15.22
CA LEU A 60 -4.43 6.77 15.23
C LEU A 60 -5.22 6.96 16.53
N THR A 61 -4.96 8.03 17.29
CA THR A 61 -5.54 8.24 18.64
C THR A 61 -7.05 8.38 18.62
N SER A 62 -7.58 9.19 17.70
CA SER A 62 -9.00 9.57 17.62
C SER A 62 -9.82 8.70 16.66
N LEU A 63 -9.28 7.55 16.26
CA LEU A 63 -9.89 6.68 15.26
C LEU A 63 -10.61 5.49 15.89
N ASP A 64 -11.71 5.10 15.25
CA ASP A 64 -12.52 3.97 15.71
C ASP A 64 -11.74 2.66 15.55
N PRO A 65 -11.70 1.77 16.55
CA PRO A 65 -10.96 0.51 16.48
C PRO A 65 -11.36 -0.39 15.29
N GLY A 66 -12.63 -0.33 14.87
CA GLY A 66 -13.17 -1.08 13.74
C GLY A 66 -12.91 -0.46 12.36
N GLN A 67 -12.30 0.73 12.28
CA GLN A 67 -11.91 1.32 11.00
C GLN A 67 -10.76 0.53 10.37
N LYS A 68 -10.70 0.53 9.04
CA LYS A 68 -9.65 -0.15 8.29
C LYS A 68 -8.54 0.82 7.91
N VAL A 69 -7.32 0.53 8.34
CA VAL A 69 -6.09 1.09 7.77
C VAL A 69 -5.86 0.44 6.41
N LYS A 70 -5.52 1.25 5.42
CA LYS A 70 -5.23 0.85 4.05
C LYS A 70 -3.84 1.30 3.68
N ILE A 71 -3.05 0.40 3.12
CA ILE A 71 -1.71 0.67 2.65
C ILE A 71 -1.67 0.35 1.16
N GLU A 72 -1.39 1.37 0.36
CA GLU A 72 -1.48 1.35 -1.09
C GLU A 72 -0.18 1.86 -1.72
N VAL A 73 0.37 1.04 -2.62
CA VAL A 73 1.52 1.40 -3.46
C VAL A 73 1.40 0.69 -4.80
N PRO A 74 1.73 1.36 -5.93
CA PRO A 74 1.77 0.73 -7.24
C PRO A 74 2.66 -0.51 -7.25
N GLY A 75 2.20 -1.59 -7.87
CA GLY A 75 2.96 -2.84 -7.96
C GLY A 75 2.75 -3.82 -6.80
N TYR A 76 2.05 -3.44 -5.74
CA TYR A 76 1.74 -4.31 -4.60
C TYR A 76 0.23 -4.50 -4.42
N ASP A 77 -0.15 -5.57 -3.75
CA ASP A 77 -1.52 -5.82 -3.30
C ASP A 77 -1.93 -4.80 -2.24
N LEU A 78 -3.22 -4.48 -2.23
CA LEU A 78 -3.81 -3.63 -1.21
C LEU A 78 -3.74 -4.36 0.14
N TYR A 79 -3.08 -3.75 1.12
CA TYR A 79 -3.07 -4.24 2.49
C TYR A 79 -4.15 -3.51 3.29
N GLU A 80 -5.02 -4.27 3.96
CA GLU A 80 -6.09 -3.74 4.81
C GLU A 80 -6.11 -4.44 6.17
N GLU A 81 -6.15 -3.67 7.25
CA GLU A 81 -6.25 -4.20 8.62
C GLU A 81 -7.08 -3.25 9.50
N THR A 82 -7.71 -3.75 10.56
CA THR A 82 -8.41 -2.89 11.53
C THR A 82 -7.45 -2.06 12.36
N VAL A 83 -7.83 -0.85 12.74
CA VAL A 83 -7.04 0.03 13.62
C VAL A 83 -6.71 -0.67 14.94
N GLU A 84 -7.63 -1.48 15.47
CA GLU A 84 -7.39 -2.26 16.69
C GLU A 84 -6.22 -3.25 16.54
N ASN A 85 -6.19 -4.03 15.46
CA ASN A 85 -5.13 -4.99 15.22
C ASN A 85 -3.81 -4.28 14.90
N PHE A 86 -3.89 -3.22 14.10
CA PHE A 86 -2.76 -2.38 13.76
C PHE A 86 -2.07 -1.80 15.01
N LYS A 87 -2.85 -1.44 16.04
CA LYS A 87 -2.34 -0.97 17.34
C LYS A 87 -1.67 -2.06 18.19
N LYS A 88 -2.05 -3.33 18.01
CA LYS A 88 -1.50 -4.47 18.78
C LYS A 88 -0.17 -4.97 18.22
N HIS A 89 0.22 -4.55 17.02
CA HIS A 89 1.50 -4.94 16.42
C HIS A 89 2.66 -4.20 17.12
N ASP A 90 3.23 -4.84 18.15
CA ASP A 90 4.45 -4.39 18.85
C ASP A 90 5.67 -4.29 17.90
N GLN A 91 5.66 -5.07 16.82
CA GLN A 91 6.70 -5.07 15.81
C GLN A 91 6.19 -4.32 14.58
N GLN A 92 6.62 -3.08 14.48
CA GLN A 92 6.25 -2.08 13.48
C GLN A 92 6.75 -2.40 12.05
N LYS A 93 6.73 -3.67 11.62
CA LYS A 93 7.12 -4.11 10.27
C LYS A 93 5.90 -4.61 9.53
N ILE A 94 5.58 -3.95 8.42
CA ILE A 94 4.43 -4.32 7.57
C ILE A 94 4.96 -4.94 6.29
N PHE A 95 4.52 -6.16 6.00
CA PHE A 95 4.93 -6.88 4.80
C PHE A 95 3.90 -6.71 3.68
N LEU A 96 4.33 -6.16 2.55
CA LEU A 96 3.51 -6.05 1.35
C LEU A 96 3.82 -7.17 0.37
N THR A 97 2.78 -7.70 -0.27
CA THR A 97 2.93 -8.72 -1.32
C THR A 97 2.92 -8.04 -2.69
N GLU A 98 3.90 -8.34 -3.52
CA GLU A 98 3.97 -7.79 -4.88
C GLU A 98 2.93 -8.45 -5.79
N ARG A 99 2.30 -7.63 -6.64
CA ARG A 99 1.38 -8.11 -7.68
C ARG A 99 2.18 -8.60 -8.88
N THR A 100 2.38 -9.91 -8.95
CA THR A 100 2.87 -10.56 -10.17
C THR A 100 1.75 -10.64 -11.22
N LYS A 101 1.72 -9.65 -12.13
CA LYS A 101 0.84 -9.75 -13.31
C LYS A 101 1.42 -10.78 -14.27
N ASN A 102 0.87 -12.00 -14.25
CA ASN A 102 1.11 -12.98 -15.30
C ASN A 102 0.43 -12.47 -16.59
N ILE A 103 1.20 -11.84 -17.46
CA ILE A 103 0.72 -11.40 -18.77
C ILE A 103 0.57 -12.65 -19.62
N LYS A 104 -0.67 -13.02 -19.96
CA LYS A 104 -0.93 -14.10 -20.93
C LYS A 104 -0.43 -13.63 -22.29
N GLU A 105 0.52 -14.38 -22.85
CA GLU A 105 1.02 -14.19 -24.21
C GLU A 105 -0.18 -14.17 -25.18
N ILE A 106 -0.36 -13.04 -25.88
CA ILE A 106 -1.32 -12.96 -26.98
C ILE A 106 -0.70 -13.64 -28.20
N ALA A 107 -0.94 -14.93 -28.35
CA ALA A 107 -0.60 -15.63 -29.58
C ALA A 107 -1.43 -15.03 -30.73
N ILE A 108 -0.83 -14.12 -31.51
CA ILE A 108 -1.43 -13.57 -32.73
C ILE A 108 -1.51 -14.72 -33.73
N ARG A 109 -2.66 -15.40 -33.77
CA ARG A 109 -2.95 -16.37 -34.81
C ARG A 109 -3.28 -15.59 -36.09
N PRO A 110 -2.53 -15.76 -37.19
CA PRO A 110 -2.88 -15.11 -38.44
C PRO A 110 -4.28 -15.56 -38.85
N LYS A 111 -5.22 -14.61 -38.89
CA LYS A 111 -6.58 -14.84 -39.39
C LYS A 111 -6.46 -15.14 -40.87
N LYS A 112 -6.82 -16.35 -41.29
CA LYS A 112 -6.91 -16.71 -42.71
C LYS A 112 -7.92 -15.76 -43.36
N LEU A 113 -7.43 -14.81 -44.15
CA LEU A 113 -8.27 -14.00 -45.00
C LEU A 113 -8.84 -14.94 -46.07
N VAL A 114 -10.15 -15.13 -46.07
CA VAL A 114 -10.85 -15.81 -47.15
C VAL A 114 -11.11 -14.75 -48.20
N ASP A 115 -10.38 -14.80 -49.30
CA ASP A 115 -10.63 -13.94 -50.45
C ASP A 115 -12.04 -14.23 -50.99
N LYS A 116 -12.96 -13.28 -50.81
CA LYS A 116 -14.28 -13.28 -51.45
C LYS A 116 -14.21 -12.72 -52.87
N THR A 117 -13.19 -13.10 -53.64
CA THR A 117 -13.17 -12.81 -55.08
C THR A 117 -12.86 -14.07 -55.85
N GLY A 118 -13.85 -14.54 -56.60
CA GLY A 118 -13.76 -15.70 -57.48
C GLY A 118 -12.87 -15.42 -58.69
N ARG A 119 -11.55 -15.39 -58.49
CA ARG A 119 -10.57 -15.55 -59.57
C ARG A 119 -9.48 -16.50 -59.12
N LYS A 120 -9.35 -17.64 -59.82
CA LYS A 120 -8.18 -18.52 -59.70
C LYS A 120 -6.96 -17.74 -60.13
N HIS A 121 -6.08 -17.36 -59.20
CA HIS A 121 -4.74 -16.94 -59.54
C HIS A 121 -3.77 -18.09 -59.24
N GLU A 122 -3.19 -18.58 -60.32
CA GLU A 122 -2.19 -19.63 -60.41
C GLU A 122 -0.88 -19.21 -59.72
N ASN A 123 -0.30 -20.17 -58.99
CA ASN A 123 0.87 -20.01 -58.15
C ASN A 123 2.06 -19.37 -58.89
N LYS A 124 2.58 -18.26 -58.37
CA LYS A 124 3.93 -17.80 -58.74
C LYS A 124 4.84 -17.82 -57.52
N LYS A 125 5.87 -18.66 -57.62
CA LYS A 125 6.98 -18.80 -56.66
C LYS A 125 7.61 -17.44 -56.38
N CYS A 126 7.68 -17.03 -55.13
CA CYS A 126 8.51 -15.91 -54.71
C CYS A 126 9.96 -16.39 -54.55
N TYR A 127 10.87 -15.81 -55.33
CA TYR A 127 12.31 -15.92 -55.13
C TYR A 127 12.73 -15.09 -53.91
N VAL A 128 13.55 -15.68 -53.05
CA VAL A 128 14.22 -15.01 -51.93
C VAL A 128 15.40 -14.23 -52.50
N PHE A 129 15.40 -12.91 -52.38
CA PHE A 129 16.60 -12.11 -52.61
C PHE A 129 17.44 -12.10 -51.33
N ARG A 130 18.72 -12.43 -51.52
CA ARG A 130 19.79 -12.52 -50.53
C ARG A 130 20.35 -11.14 -50.18
#